data_AF-A0AAV0W733-F1
#
_entry.id   AF-A0AAV0W733-F1
#
_cell.length_a   1.000
_cell.length_b   1.000
_cell.length_c   1.000
_cell.angle_alpha   90.00
_cell.angle_beta   90.00
_cell.angle_gamma   90.00
#
_symmetry.space_group_name_H-M   'P 1'
#
loop_
_entity.id
_entity.type
_entity.pdbx_description
1 polymer ?
#
loop_
_entity_poly.entity_id
_entity_poly.type
_entity_poly.pdbx_seq_one_letter_code
_entity_poly.pdbx_strand_id
1 'polypeptide(L)'
;MLSEFPSAKSLILKKNITNLNLNDIISCLKNFPVAFSETLKIISLVLTLPISTASNERFFSSLKRVKSYIRSTMGDERLSDLLVVSVEKEEANKINLNDAVDSFSKLKSRRYPLM
;
A
#
# COMPACT_ATOMS: atom_id res chain seq x y z
N MET A 1 -25.75 2.65 -12.83
CA MET A 1 -25.05 3.70 -12.05
C MET A 1 -26.00 4.60 -11.24
N LEU A 2 -26.85 5.45 -11.83
CA LEU A 2 -27.74 6.37 -11.07
C LEU A 2 -28.84 5.67 -10.25
N SER A 3 -29.23 4.45 -10.63
CA SER A 3 -30.23 3.64 -9.91
C SER A 3 -29.64 2.82 -8.74
N GLU A 4 -28.34 2.51 -8.78
CA GLU A 4 -27.71 1.63 -7.80
C GLU A 4 -27.51 2.33 -6.45
N PHE A 5 -27.14 3.61 -6.44
CA PHE A 5 -26.94 4.35 -5.20
C PHE A 5 -28.25 4.57 -4.42
N PRO A 6 -29.37 4.99 -5.04
CA PRO A 6 -30.67 5.04 -4.37
C PRO A 6 -31.14 3.67 -3.88
N SER A 7 -30.93 2.60 -4.66
CA SER A 7 -31.27 1.23 -4.26
C SER A 7 -30.42 0.76 -3.08
N ALA A 8 -29.10 0.96 -3.11
CA ALA A 8 -28.20 0.65 -2.01
C ALA A 8 -28.59 1.43 -0.74
N LYS A 9 -28.87 2.74 -0.88
CA LYS A 9 -29.35 3.59 0.22
C LYS A 9 -30.66 3.07 0.80
N SER A 10 -31.62 2.67 -0.04
CA SER A 10 -32.90 2.11 0.41
C SER A 10 -32.72 0.79 1.14
N LEU A 11 -31.81 -0.08 0.69
CA LEU A 11 -31.48 -1.34 1.35
C LEU A 11 -30.82 -1.13 2.71
N ILE A 12 -29.91 -0.16 2.81
CA ILE A 12 -29.22 0.19 4.06
C ILE A 12 -30.21 0.79 5.07
N LEU A 13 -31.10 1.67 4.62
CA LEU A 13 -32.14 2.28 5.46
C LEU A 13 -33.14 1.24 5.98
N LYS A 14 -33.55 0.29 5.13
CA LYS A 14 -34.51 -0.76 5.47
C LYS A 14 -33.96 -1.77 6.48
N LYS A 15 -32.63 -1.89 6.57
CA LYS A 15 -31.94 -2.84 7.46
C LYS A 15 -31.57 -2.26 8.84
N ASN A 16 -31.92 -0.99 9.10
CA ASN A 16 -31.79 -0.31 10.40
C ASN A 16 -30.44 -0.56 11.10
N ILE A 17 -29.35 -0.36 10.36
CA ILE A 17 -27.98 -0.55 10.88
C ILE A 17 -27.64 0.66 11.75
N THR A 18 -27.81 0.50 13.06
CA THR A 18 -27.61 1.55 14.08
C THR A 18 -26.15 1.91 14.34
N ASN A 19 -25.19 1.20 13.75
CA ASN A 19 -23.77 1.55 13.70
C ASN A 19 -23.22 1.24 12.30
N LEU A 20 -23.07 2.27 11.46
CA LEU A 20 -22.58 2.15 10.08
C LEU A 20 -21.08 1.84 10.05
N ASN A 21 -20.70 0.60 10.32
CA ASN A 21 -19.36 0.12 9.98
C ASN A 21 -19.30 -0.15 8.48
N LEU A 22 -18.24 0.34 7.84
CA LEU A 22 -18.01 0.20 6.40
C LEU A 22 -17.95 -1.28 5.97
N ASN A 23 -17.45 -2.15 6.85
CA ASN A 23 -17.41 -3.60 6.65
C ASN A 23 -18.80 -4.25 6.56
N ASP A 24 -19.77 -3.77 7.33
CA ASP A 24 -21.14 -4.31 7.35
C ASP A 24 -21.94 -3.89 6.11
N ILE A 25 -21.61 -2.72 5.56
CA ILE A 25 -22.15 -2.25 4.28
C ILE A 25 -21.58 -3.09 3.14
N ILE A 26 -20.26 -3.35 3.15
CA ILE A 26 -19.61 -4.19 2.14
C ILE A 26 -20.18 -5.62 2.16
N SER A 27 -20.38 -6.22 3.33
CA SER A 27 -20.93 -7.58 3.44
C SER A 27 -22.36 -7.65 2.89
N CYS A 28 -23.19 -6.64 3.14
CA CYS A 28 -24.55 -6.58 2.59
C CYS A 28 -24.58 -6.42 1.06
N LEU A 29 -23.72 -5.57 0.50
CA LEU A 29 -23.67 -5.33 -0.95
C LEU A 29 -23.05 -6.49 -1.71
N LYS A 30 -22.10 -7.21 -1.10
CA LYS A 30 -21.51 -8.44 -1.66
C LYS A 30 -22.53 -9.58 -1.85
N ASN A 31 -23.65 -9.58 -1.13
CA ASN A 31 -24.71 -10.58 -1.33
C ASN A 31 -25.42 -10.44 -2.68
N PHE A 32 -25.30 -9.29 -3.34
CA PHE A 32 -25.88 -9.03 -4.66
C PHE A 32 -24.83 -8.43 -5.62
N PRO A 33 -23.81 -9.21 -6.01
CA PRO A 33 -22.64 -8.70 -6.74
C PRO A 33 -22.99 -8.18 -8.14
N VAL A 34 -24.02 -8.74 -8.78
CA VAL A 34 -24.46 -8.34 -10.13
C VAL A 34 -25.23 -7.02 -10.10
N ALA A 35 -25.97 -6.74 -9.03
CA ALA A 35 -26.79 -5.53 -8.91
C ALA A 35 -25.97 -4.29 -8.48
N PHE A 36 -24.81 -4.49 -7.87
CA PHE A 36 -24.02 -3.42 -7.23
C PHE A 36 -22.54 -3.41 -7.67
N SER A 37 -22.23 -3.92 -8.86
CA SER A 37 -20.86 -4.00 -9.40
C SER A 37 -20.11 -2.66 -9.34
N GLU A 38 -20.75 -1.56 -9.76
CA GLU A 38 -20.08 -0.26 -9.82
C GLU A 38 -19.89 0.37 -8.44
N THR A 39 -20.87 0.21 -7.55
CA THR A 39 -20.75 0.70 -6.17
C THR A 39 -19.66 -0.05 -5.39
N LEU A 40 -19.54 -1.37 -5.57
CA LEU A 40 -18.48 -2.18 -4.95
C LEU A 40 -17.08 -1.80 -5.45
N LYS A 41 -16.93 -1.50 -6.75
CA LYS A 41 -15.66 -0.99 -7.30
C LYS A 41 -15.26 0.34 -6.68
N ILE A 42 -16.19 1.29 -6.57
CA ILE A 42 -15.92 2.61 -5.97
C ILE A 42 -15.55 2.46 -4.50
N ILE A 43 -16.27 1.63 -3.74
CA ILE A 43 -15.94 1.39 -2.33
C ILE A 43 -14.53 0.79 -2.20
N SER A 44 -14.18 -0.17 -3.06
CA SER A 44 -12.84 -0.77 -3.07
C SER A 44 -11.76 0.27 -3.39
N LEU A 45 -12.00 1.16 -4.36
CA LEU A 45 -11.09 2.26 -4.68
C LEU A 45 -10.88 3.17 -3.47
N VAL A 46 -11.98 3.57 -2.80
CA VAL A 46 -11.92 4.44 -1.61
C VAL A 46 -11.18 3.78 -0.46
N LEU A 47 -11.31 2.46 -0.25
CA LEU A 47 -10.53 1.74 0.75
C LEU A 47 -9.03 1.70 0.44
N THR A 48 -8.66 1.61 -0.84
CA THR A 48 -7.25 1.58 -1.26
C THR A 48 -6.59 2.95 -1.28
N LEU A 49 -7.39 4.03 -1.38
CA LEU A 49 -6.85 5.37 -1.34
C LEU A 49 -6.38 5.72 0.08
N PRO A 50 -5.13 6.17 0.24
CA PRO A 50 -4.67 6.69 1.52
C PRO A 50 -5.40 8.02 1.79
N ILE A 51 -6.55 7.94 2.44
CA ILE A 51 -7.34 9.12 2.85
C ILE A 51 -6.64 9.92 3.96
N SER A 52 -5.68 9.29 4.66
CA SER A 52 -4.97 9.94 5.77
C SER A 52 -3.66 10.57 5.31
N THR A 53 -3.52 11.87 5.55
CA THR A 53 -2.26 12.62 5.39
C THR A 53 -1.11 12.02 6.19
N ALA A 54 -1.41 11.34 7.30
CA ALA A 54 -0.43 10.69 8.16
C ALA A 54 0.40 9.62 7.43
N SER A 55 -0.16 8.94 6.42
CA SER A 55 0.58 7.95 5.62
C SER A 55 1.68 8.63 4.80
N ASN A 56 1.37 9.78 4.20
CA ASN A 56 2.32 10.57 3.43
C ASN A 56 3.38 11.20 4.34
N GLU A 57 2.99 11.71 5.52
CA GLU A 57 3.92 12.25 6.51
C GLU A 57 4.90 11.17 7.00
N ARG A 58 4.42 9.94 7.24
CA ARG A 58 5.27 8.79 7.60
C ARG A 58 6.26 8.44 6.48
N PHE A 59 5.81 8.49 5.22
CA PHE A 59 6.65 8.29 4.05
C PHE A 59 7.74 9.36 3.95
N PHE A 60 7.39 10.65 4.04
CA PHE A 60 8.36 11.75 4.00
C PHE A 60 9.33 11.75 5.17
N SER A 61 8.86 11.39 6.37
CA SER A 61 9.73 11.21 7.54
C SER A 61 10.75 10.09 7.32
N SER A 62 10.30 8.97 6.73
CA SER A 62 11.19 7.86 6.38
C SER A 62 12.16 8.25 5.26
N LEU A 63 11.71 8.99 4.26
CA LEU A 63 12.55 9.54 3.20
C LEU A 63 13.62 10.47 3.77
N LYS A 64 13.27 11.36 4.70
CA LYS A 64 14.22 12.24 5.38
C LYS A 64 15.28 11.46 6.18
N ARG A 65 14.91 10.32 6.76
CA ARG A 65 15.86 9.45 7.48
C ARG A 65 16.81 8.74 6.51
N VAL A 66 16.31 8.22 5.40
CA VAL A 66 17.12 7.54 4.36
C VAL A 66 18.03 8.55 3.64
N LYS A 67 17.45 9.66 3.17
CA LYS A 67 18.15 10.80 2.58
C LYS A 67 18.65 11.73 3.69
N SER A 68 19.59 11.21 4.47
CA SER A 68 20.31 12.01 5.46
C SER A 68 21.14 13.09 4.77
N TYR A 69 21.32 14.25 5.43
CA TYR A 69 22.04 15.41 4.88
C TYR A 69 23.46 15.09 4.37
N ILE A 70 24.14 14.14 5.02
CA ILE A 70 25.51 13.72 4.67
C ILE A 70 25.52 12.82 3.40
N ARG A 71 24.39 12.22 3.00
CA ARG A 71 24.26 11.36 1.82
C ARG A 71 23.68 12.11 0.61
N SER A 72 24.11 13.35 0.40
CA SER A 72 23.62 14.21 -0.69
C SER A 72 23.98 13.72 -2.09
N THR A 73 25.02 12.88 -2.23
CA THR A 73 25.52 12.32 -3.51
C THR A 73 24.83 11.02 -3.94
N MET A 74 23.81 10.54 -3.22
CA MET A 74 23.15 9.29 -3.57
C MET A 74 22.24 9.44 -4.80
N GLY A 75 22.41 8.56 -5.79
CA GLY A 75 21.54 8.53 -6.98
C GLY A 75 20.11 8.10 -6.67
N ASP A 76 19.18 8.53 -7.52
CA ASP A 76 17.73 8.33 -7.31
C ASP A 76 17.32 6.85 -7.34
N GLU A 77 17.95 6.02 -8.17
CA GLU A 77 17.70 4.58 -8.22
C GLU A 77 17.96 3.92 -6.86
N ARG A 78 19.16 4.15 -6.31
CA ARG A 78 19.55 3.64 -5.00
C ARG A 78 18.69 4.21 -3.87
N LEU A 79 18.22 5.45 -4.00
CA LEU A 79 17.28 6.03 -3.04
C LEU A 79 15.94 5.30 -3.05
N SER A 80 15.40 5.05 -4.24
CA SER A 80 14.14 4.33 -4.43
C SER A 80 14.22 2.93 -3.82
N ASP A 81 15.28 2.17 -4.12
CA ASP A 81 15.49 0.82 -3.60
C ASP A 81 15.55 0.79 -2.07
N LEU A 82 16.30 1.71 -1.46
CA LEU A 82 16.42 1.81 0.00
C LEU A 82 15.11 2.27 0.66
N LEU A 83 14.32 3.08 -0.04
CA LEU A 83 13.03 3.54 0.46
C LEU A 83 12.04 2.38 0.53
N VAL A 84 11.99 1.53 -0.50
CA VAL A 84 11.15 0.32 -0.51
C VAL A 84 11.49 -0.57 0.68
N VAL A 85 12.78 -0.86 0.90
CA VAL A 85 13.24 -1.65 2.05
C VAL A 85 12.89 -0.99 3.39
N SER A 86 12.91 0.34 3.47
CA SER A 86 12.62 1.09 4.70
C SER A 86 11.13 1.16 5.03
N VAL A 87 10.27 1.22 4.01
CA VAL A 87 8.80 1.19 4.16
C VAL A 87 8.34 -0.22 4.52
N GLU A 88 8.84 -1.22 3.79
CA GLU A 88 8.52 -2.64 3.98
C GLU A 88 9.47 -3.31 4.99
N LYS A 89 9.86 -2.58 6.04
CA LYS A 89 10.86 -3.06 7.02
C LYS A 89 10.44 -4.38 7.69
N GLU A 90 9.14 -4.59 7.92
CA GLU A 90 8.65 -5.82 8.55
C GLU A 90 8.85 -7.05 7.66
N GLU A 91 8.58 -6.93 6.37
CA GLU A 91 8.85 -7.99 5.40
C GLU A 91 10.35 -8.15 5.14
N ALA A 92 11.09 -7.04 5.06
CA ALA A 92 12.54 -7.05 4.90
C ALA A 92 13.26 -7.78 6.06
N ASN A 93 12.75 -7.65 7.29
CA ASN A 93 13.30 -8.35 8.46
C ASN A 93 13.11 -9.87 8.39
N LYS A 94 12.16 -10.38 7.60
CA LYS A 94 11.95 -11.82 7.41
C LYS A 94 12.95 -12.43 6.42
N ILE A 95 13.67 -11.60 5.66
CA ILE A 95 14.64 -12.05 4.67
C ILE A 95 15.92 -12.47 5.37
N ASN A 96 16.39 -13.69 5.09
CA ASN A 96 17.68 -14.18 5.57
C ASN A 96 18.82 -13.47 4.84
N LEU A 97 19.52 -12.58 5.55
CA LEU A 97 20.68 -11.88 5.00
C LEU A 97 21.83 -12.82 4.65
N ASN A 98 21.97 -13.94 5.37
CA ASN A 98 23.04 -14.92 5.11
C ASN A 98 22.89 -15.55 3.71
N ASP A 99 21.66 -15.89 3.30
CA ASP A 99 21.39 -16.44 1.97
C ASP A 99 21.67 -15.41 0.87
N ALA A 100 21.40 -14.13 1.13
CA ALA A 100 21.71 -13.03 0.24
C ALA A 100 23.22 -12.84 0.10
N VAL A 101 23.99 -12.92 1.20
CA VAL A 101 25.45 -12.84 1.19
C VAL A 101 26.06 -14.03 0.43
N ASP A 102 25.56 -15.24 0.65
CA ASP A 102 26.02 -16.43 -0.06
C ASP A 102 25.75 -16.34 -1.56
N SER A 103 24.56 -15.86 -1.94
CA SER A 103 24.21 -15.61 -3.34
C SER A 103 25.08 -14.53 -3.97
N PHE A 104 25.34 -13.45 -3.24
CA PHE A 104 26.25 -12.39 -3.66
C PHE A 104 27.70 -12.88 -3.81
N SER A 105 28.17 -13.74 -2.91
CA SER A 105 29.52 -14.31 -2.95
C SER A 105 29.77 -15.16 -4.20
N LYS A 106 28.73 -15.83 -4.69
CA LYS A 106 28.72 -16.68 -5.90
C LYS A 106 28.71 -15.88 -7.20
N LEU A 107 28.34 -14.60 -7.18
CA LEU A 107 28.42 -13.72 -8.35
C LEU A 107 29.90 -13.45 -8.70
N LYS A 108 30.32 -13.94 -9.88
CA LYS A 108 31.71 -14.07 -10.31
C LYS A 108 32.43 -12.74 -10.61
N SER A 109 31.69 -11.64 -10.78
CA SER A 109 32.25 -10.33 -11.16
C SER A 109 32.19 -9.35 -9.99
N ARG A 110 33.29 -9.26 -9.24
CA ARG A 110 33.41 -8.43 -8.03
C ARG A 110 34.09 -7.08 -8.24
N ARG A 111 34.51 -6.76 -9.48
CA ARG A 111 35.17 -5.50 -9.79
C ARG A 111 34.29 -4.70 -10.74
N TYR A 112 33.64 -3.68 -10.22
CA TYR A 112 33.28 -2.53 -11.03
C TYR A 112 34.61 -1.93 -11.52
N PRO A 113 34.83 -1.74 -12.83
CA PRO A 113 36.02 -1.08 -13.32
C PRO A 113 36.03 0.32 -12.73
N LEU A 114 36.98 0.59 -11.85
CA LEU A 114 37.29 1.95 -11.42
C LEU A 114 37.78 2.68 -12.67
N MET A 115 36.91 3.54 -13.20
CA MET A 115 37.24 4.49 -14.25
C MET A 115 37.95 5.69 -13.65
#